data_AF-A0A4Q2VDH0-F1
#
_entry.id   AF-A0A4Q2VDH0-F1
#
_cell.length_a   1.000
_cell.length_b   1.000
_cell.length_c   1.000
_cell.angle_alpha   90.00
_cell.angle_beta   90.00
_cell.angle_gamma   90.00
#
_symmetry.space_group_name_H-M   'P 1'
#
loop_
_entity.id
_entity.type
_entity.pdbx_description
1 polymer ?
#
loop_
_entity_poly.entity_id
_entity_poly.type
_entity_poly.pdbx_seq_one_letter_code
_entity_poly.pdbx_strand_id
1 'polypeptide(L)'
;MGNASSKDSTLTPHISQETAAKGIPHNLSASFTKRVSLTLQCILADPASKRDFAIHVPPNGSYDVIIYDGPDATSPVLAAAKGNPKWKHDFRINLPGLLEGDDTREELLRCTTINKLKEGYWFAMQLEGHLERFEWRLTRTKQVQGQEASGWGWKLVRVGLKIEPHDDGEEIVAIFRTHKSLGLKKIGDLAFTGSGITADFGRQWEIMVLTTWACIWSQHI
;
A
#
# COMPACT_ATOMS: atom_id res chain seq x y z
N MET A 1 32.35 19.28 -22.62
CA MET A 1 32.72 19.28 -21.19
C MET A 1 31.44 19.29 -20.37
N GLY A 2 31.28 18.30 -19.48
CA GLY A 2 30.33 18.33 -18.37
C GLY A 2 28.86 17.98 -18.65
N ASN A 3 28.56 16.73 -19.04
CA ASN A 3 27.22 16.21 -18.78
C ASN A 3 27.10 15.96 -17.27
N ALA A 4 26.38 16.83 -16.57
CA ALA A 4 25.95 16.57 -15.21
C ALA A 4 25.03 15.35 -15.23
N SER A 5 25.58 14.19 -14.84
CA SER A 5 24.78 13.06 -14.40
C SER A 5 23.93 13.55 -13.23
N SER A 6 22.64 13.77 -13.51
CA SER A 6 21.63 13.86 -12.47
C SER A 6 21.71 12.55 -11.69
N LYS A 7 22.37 12.59 -10.54
CA LYS A 7 22.31 11.51 -9.56
C LYS A 7 20.87 11.44 -9.09
N ASP A 8 20.08 10.57 -9.71
CA ASP A 8 18.84 10.06 -9.10
C ASP A 8 19.30 9.48 -7.75
N SER A 9 19.07 10.22 -6.66
CA SER A 9 19.34 9.72 -5.32
C SER A 9 18.36 8.58 -5.07
N THR A 10 18.78 7.36 -5.35
CA THR A 10 18.00 6.15 -5.11
C THR A 10 17.66 6.10 -3.62
N LEU A 11 16.37 6.25 -3.28
CA LEU A 11 15.93 6.01 -1.91
C LEU A 11 16.21 4.54 -1.62
N THR A 12 16.88 4.28 -0.50
CA THR A 12 17.21 2.93 -0.06
C THR A 12 16.25 2.58 1.08
N PRO A 13 15.19 1.78 0.81
CA PRO A 13 14.32 1.26 1.84
C PRO A 13 15.08 0.56 2.96
N HIS A 14 14.67 0.81 4.20
CA HIS A 14 15.19 0.19 5.40
C HIS A 14 14.04 -0.08 6.37
N ILE A 15 14.05 -1.26 6.99
CA ILE A 15 13.06 -1.66 7.99
C ILE A 15 13.59 -1.34 9.38
N SER A 16 12.83 -0.62 10.21
CA SER A 16 13.24 -0.39 11.60
C SER A 16 13.24 -1.71 12.39
N GLN A 17 14.01 -1.75 13.48
CA GLN A 17 14.02 -2.91 14.38
C GLN A 17 12.62 -3.22 14.94
N GLU A 18 11.81 -2.19 15.19
CA GLU A 18 10.44 -2.38 15.67
C GLU A 18 9.54 -2.99 14.59
N THR A 19 9.60 -2.51 13.34
CA THR A 19 8.84 -3.10 12.22
C THR A 19 9.30 -4.50 11.89
N ALA A 20 10.60 -4.78 11.94
CA ALA A 20 11.10 -6.13 11.76
C ALA A 20 10.54 -7.09 12.83
N ALA A 21 10.56 -6.66 14.10
CA ALA A 21 10.09 -7.48 15.22
C ALA A 21 8.56 -7.64 15.26
N LYS A 22 7.81 -6.55 15.11
CA LYS A 22 6.35 -6.50 15.35
C LYS A 22 5.51 -6.48 14.08
N GLY A 23 6.09 -6.13 12.93
CA GLY A 23 5.40 -6.00 11.65
C GLY A 23 4.57 -4.76 11.52
N ILE A 24 3.65 -4.77 10.56
CA ILE A 24 2.69 -3.69 10.37
C ILE A 24 1.45 -3.95 11.23
N PRO A 25 0.98 -2.97 12.04
CA PRO A 25 -0.26 -3.13 12.78
C PRO A 25 -1.44 -3.48 11.87
N HIS A 26 -2.28 -4.40 12.33
CA HIS A 26 -3.37 -4.94 11.51
C HIS A 26 -4.54 -3.97 11.30
N ASN A 27 -4.62 -2.88 12.04
CA ASN A 27 -5.66 -1.87 11.90
C ASN A 27 -5.02 -0.48 11.87
N LEU A 28 -5.16 0.22 10.75
CA LEU A 28 -4.55 1.54 10.53
C LEU A 28 -5.63 2.52 10.07
N SER A 29 -5.73 3.65 10.74
CA SER A 29 -6.61 4.76 10.36
C SER A 29 -5.84 5.73 9.47
N ALA A 30 -6.32 5.94 8.24
CA ALA A 30 -5.76 6.89 7.28
C ALA A 30 -6.35 8.28 7.47
N SER A 31 -5.47 9.28 7.58
CA SER A 31 -5.87 10.69 7.72
C SER A 31 -4.95 11.63 6.94
N PHE A 32 -5.51 12.74 6.45
CA PHE A 32 -4.73 13.81 5.84
C PHE A 32 -4.00 14.62 6.90
N THR A 33 -2.72 14.93 6.66
CA THR A 33 -2.00 15.95 7.41
C THR A 33 -2.10 17.31 6.72
N LYS A 34 -1.89 18.39 7.48
CA LYS A 34 -2.05 19.77 6.98
C LYS A 34 -1.23 20.00 5.70
N ARG A 35 -1.90 20.49 4.65
CA ARG A 35 -1.28 20.97 3.40
C ARG A 35 -0.49 22.26 3.66
N VAL A 36 0.76 22.14 4.10
CA VAL A 36 1.68 23.30 4.16
C VAL A 36 2.43 23.45 2.83
N SER A 37 2.67 22.35 2.12
CA SER A 37 3.15 22.31 0.73
C SER A 37 2.10 21.66 -0.18
N LEU A 38 2.26 21.82 -1.50
CA LEU A 38 1.51 21.06 -2.51
C LEU A 38 1.79 19.54 -2.46
N THR A 39 2.63 19.07 -1.53
CA THR A 39 2.88 17.65 -1.26
C THR A 39 1.69 17.08 -0.51
N LEU A 40 1.02 16.11 -1.11
CA LEU A 40 -0.05 15.42 -0.42
C LEU A 40 0.56 14.40 0.55
N GLN A 41 0.11 14.49 1.79
CA GLN A 41 0.57 13.65 2.88
C GLN A 41 -0.61 12.96 3.56
N CYS A 42 -0.45 11.67 3.79
CA CYS A 42 -1.35 10.85 4.60
C CYS A 42 -0.54 10.25 5.75
N ILE A 43 -1.16 10.16 6.92
CA ILE A 43 -0.66 9.33 8.02
C ILE A 43 -1.61 8.14 8.18
N LEU A 44 -1.02 6.96 8.20
CA LEU A 44 -1.63 5.75 8.72
C LEU A 44 -1.21 5.56 10.17
N ALA A 45 -2.16 5.73 11.09
CA ALA A 45 -1.92 5.58 12.52
C ALA A 45 -2.63 4.32 13.05
N ASP A 46 -1.93 3.52 13.84
CA ASP A 46 -2.57 2.52 14.70
C ASP A 46 -2.96 3.16 16.05
N PRO A 47 -4.27 3.28 16.36
CA PRO A 47 -4.71 3.84 17.63
C PRO A 47 -4.22 3.07 18.86
N ALA A 48 -3.93 1.77 18.72
CA ALA A 48 -3.56 0.91 19.84
C ALA A 48 -2.06 0.99 20.14
N SER A 49 -1.19 0.79 19.15
CA SER A 49 0.26 0.79 19.33
C SER A 49 0.91 2.17 19.22
N LYS A 50 0.16 3.20 18.83
CA LYS A 50 0.68 4.56 18.55
C LYS A 50 1.80 4.56 17.49
N ARG A 51 1.72 3.60 16.56
CA ARG A 51 2.63 3.51 15.43
C ARG A 51 2.05 4.25 14.24
N ASP A 52 2.88 5.10 13.65
CA ASP A 52 2.50 5.95 12.54
C ASP A 52 3.37 5.63 11.33
N PHE A 53 2.76 5.67 10.14
CA PHE A 53 3.45 5.56 8.86
C PHE A 53 3.04 6.73 7.99
N ALA A 54 4.00 7.60 7.68
CA ALA A 54 3.78 8.75 6.81
C ALA A 54 3.90 8.33 5.34
N ILE A 55 2.94 8.77 4.54
CA ILE A 55 2.86 8.51 3.12
C ILE A 55 2.95 9.84 2.40
N HIS A 56 3.98 9.98 1.58
CA HIS A 56 4.23 11.17 0.80
C HIS A 56 3.99 10.87 -0.68
N VAL A 57 3.17 11.71 -1.30
CA VAL A 57 2.94 11.73 -2.75
C VAL A 57 3.55 13.04 -3.28
N PRO A 58 4.80 13.03 -3.75
CA PRO A 58 5.48 14.24 -4.21
C PRO A 58 4.85 14.73 -5.53
N PRO A 59 4.68 16.05 -5.73
CA PRO A 59 4.03 16.58 -6.92
C PRO A 59 4.87 16.42 -8.20
N ASN A 60 6.20 16.38 -8.06
CA ASN A 60 7.17 16.13 -9.13
C ASN A 60 8.39 15.45 -8.48
N GLY A 61 8.59 14.16 -8.72
CA GLY A 61 9.68 13.41 -8.10
C GLY A 61 10.04 12.13 -8.83
N SER A 62 11.15 11.53 -8.45
CA SER A 62 11.60 10.24 -8.98
C SER A 62 10.73 9.05 -8.50
N TYR A 63 9.79 9.29 -7.58
CA TYR A 63 8.86 8.32 -7.00
C TYR A 63 7.47 8.94 -6.91
N ASP A 64 6.44 8.12 -7.04
CA ASP A 64 5.03 8.55 -6.93
C ASP A 64 4.51 8.38 -5.51
N VAL A 65 5.09 7.45 -4.74
CA VAL A 65 4.73 7.19 -3.34
C VAL A 65 6.00 6.87 -2.55
N ILE A 66 6.16 7.48 -1.38
CA ILE A 66 7.21 7.15 -0.40
C ILE A 66 6.51 6.90 0.94
N ILE A 67 6.87 5.79 1.58
CA ILE A 67 6.36 5.40 2.91
C ILE A 67 7.52 5.49 3.90
N TYR A 68 7.27 6.15 5.02
CA TYR A 68 8.21 6.28 6.12
C TYR A 68 7.74 5.44 7.32
N ASP A 69 8.69 4.82 8.01
CA ASP A 69 8.46 4.05 9.25
C ASP A 69 8.41 5.01 10.46
N GLY A 70 7.42 5.89 10.45
CA GLY A 70 7.23 6.93 11.46
C GLY A 70 6.31 8.05 10.98
N PRO A 71 6.12 9.10 11.80
CA PRO A 71 5.09 10.11 11.58
C PRO A 71 5.41 11.13 10.48
N ASP A 72 6.66 11.17 10.00
CA ASP A 72 7.09 12.13 8.98
C ASP A 72 8.37 11.66 8.23
N ALA A 73 8.83 12.48 7.28
CA ALA A 73 9.99 12.22 6.43
C ALA A 73 11.35 12.26 7.13
N THR A 74 11.42 12.56 8.44
CA THR A 74 12.65 12.39 9.23
C THR A 74 12.87 10.93 9.63
N SER A 75 11.83 10.10 9.50
CA SER A 75 11.89 8.66 9.78
C SER A 75 12.51 7.88 8.61
N PRO A 76 13.01 6.66 8.83
CA PRO A 76 13.54 5.82 7.75
C PRO A 76 12.50 5.55 6.65
N VAL A 77 12.95 5.49 5.40
CA VAL A 77 12.10 5.09 4.27
C VAL A 77 11.80 3.60 4.41
N LEU A 78 10.54 3.24 4.63
CA LEU A 78 10.10 1.86 4.73
C LEU A 78 9.96 1.24 3.33
N ALA A 79 9.38 1.97 2.39
CA ALA A 79 9.16 1.53 1.02
C ALA A 79 9.00 2.73 0.08
N ALA A 80 9.22 2.53 -1.21
CA ALA A 80 8.97 3.55 -2.22
C ALA A 80 8.42 2.92 -3.51
N ALA A 81 7.53 3.63 -4.19
CA ALA A 81 6.95 3.18 -5.45
C ALA A 81 7.10 4.23 -6.54
N LYS A 82 7.28 3.77 -7.77
CA LYS A 82 7.37 4.60 -8.97
C LYS A 82 6.53 3.99 -10.08
N GLY A 83 5.83 4.83 -10.82
CA GLY A 83 5.06 4.45 -11.99
C GLY A 83 5.94 3.72 -13.00
N ASN A 84 5.38 2.67 -13.60
CA ASN A 84 6.08 1.92 -14.62
C ASN A 84 6.10 2.74 -15.92
N PRO A 85 7.26 3.02 -16.51
CA PRO A 85 7.34 3.84 -17.72
C PRO A 85 6.64 3.20 -18.93
N LYS A 86 6.47 1.87 -18.93
CA LYS A 86 5.80 1.13 -20.02
C LYS A 86 4.30 1.01 -19.83
N TRP A 87 3.81 1.05 -18.59
CA TRP A 87 2.43 0.74 -18.25
C TRP A 87 1.89 1.79 -17.28
N LYS A 88 1.07 2.70 -17.80
CA LYS A 88 0.64 3.97 -17.16
C LYS A 88 0.09 3.84 -15.74
N HIS A 89 -0.45 2.68 -15.37
CA HIS A 89 -1.09 2.43 -14.08
C HIS A 89 -0.39 1.36 -13.25
N ASP A 90 0.71 0.79 -13.74
CA ASP A 90 1.53 -0.14 -12.96
C ASP A 90 2.54 0.64 -12.11
N PHE A 91 2.97 0.03 -11.01
CA PHE A 91 4.03 0.57 -10.16
C PHE A 91 5.16 -0.46 -10.00
N ARG A 92 6.40 0.04 -9.98
CA ARG A 92 7.58 -0.65 -9.45
C ARG A 92 7.71 -0.26 -7.99
N ILE A 93 7.76 -1.26 -7.11
CA ILE A 93 7.76 -1.08 -5.66
C ILE A 93 9.10 -1.59 -5.12
N ASN A 94 9.83 -0.74 -4.42
CA ASN A 94 11.06 -1.12 -3.73
C ASN A 94 10.73 -1.42 -2.26
N LEU A 95 10.92 -2.67 -1.88
CA LEU A 95 10.78 -3.17 -0.52
C LEU A 95 12.16 -3.29 0.16
N PRO A 96 12.22 -3.17 1.50
CA PRO A 96 13.46 -3.33 2.23
C PRO A 96 13.89 -4.80 2.27
N GLY A 97 15.22 -5.00 2.34
CA GLY A 97 15.78 -6.27 2.79
C GLY A 97 15.34 -6.57 4.22
N LEU A 98 15.08 -7.85 4.54
CA LEU A 98 14.65 -8.24 5.89
C LEU A 98 15.82 -8.57 6.80
N LEU A 99 16.94 -9.00 6.22
CA LEU A 99 18.17 -9.27 6.95
C LEU A 99 19.18 -8.15 6.72
N GLU A 100 20.08 -7.98 7.69
CA GLU A 100 21.18 -7.03 7.55
C GLU A 100 22.08 -7.45 6.37
N GLY A 101 22.23 -6.55 5.40
CA GLY A 101 22.99 -6.81 4.17
C GLY A 101 22.16 -7.35 3.01
N ASP A 102 20.85 -7.63 3.18
CA ASP A 102 19.97 -7.93 2.06
C ASP A 102 19.76 -6.69 1.18
N ASP A 103 19.83 -6.89 -0.13
CA ASP A 103 19.50 -5.85 -1.11
C ASP A 103 17.99 -5.53 -1.10
N THR A 104 17.68 -4.30 -1.54
CA THR A 104 16.29 -3.89 -1.77
C THR A 104 15.66 -4.77 -2.85
N ARG A 105 14.44 -5.24 -2.59
CA ARG A 105 13.71 -6.10 -3.52
C ARG A 105 12.72 -5.28 -4.32
N GLU A 106 12.81 -5.34 -5.65
CA GLU A 106 11.83 -4.70 -6.53
C GLU A 106 10.68 -5.66 -6.84
N GLU A 107 9.45 -5.21 -6.59
CA GLU A 107 8.20 -5.89 -6.87
C GLU A 107 7.32 -5.08 -7.82
N LEU A 108 6.32 -5.74 -8.42
CA LEU A 108 5.43 -5.11 -9.39
C LEU A 108 3.98 -5.12 -8.93
N LEU A 109 3.37 -3.94 -8.87
CA LEU A 109 1.92 -3.78 -8.79
C LEU A 109 1.40 -3.55 -10.20
N ARG A 110 0.53 -4.44 -10.65
CA ARG A 110 -0.06 -4.44 -11.98
C ARG A 110 -1.48 -3.92 -11.91
N CYS A 111 -1.83 -3.04 -12.83
CA CYS A 111 -3.21 -2.60 -12.97
C CYS A 111 -3.96 -3.51 -13.96
N THR A 112 -5.08 -4.07 -13.51
CA THR A 112 -6.04 -4.80 -14.33
C THR A 112 -7.29 -3.94 -14.50
N THR A 113 -7.13 -2.81 -15.18
CA THR A 113 -8.27 -1.96 -15.52
C THR A 113 -8.93 -2.46 -16.80
N ILE A 114 -10.21 -2.83 -16.70
CA ILE A 114 -11.09 -3.00 -17.86
C ILE A 114 -11.82 -1.68 -18.14
N ASN A 115 -12.24 -0.96 -17.09
CA ASN A 115 -12.73 0.43 -17.11
C ASN A 115 -12.79 1.00 -15.67
N LYS A 116 -13.13 2.28 -15.49
CA LYS A 116 -13.20 2.95 -14.16
C LYS A 116 -14.17 2.30 -13.15
N LEU A 117 -15.11 1.46 -13.60
CA LEU A 117 -16.05 0.75 -12.73
C LEU A 117 -15.59 -0.68 -12.39
N LYS A 118 -14.53 -1.14 -13.06
CA LYS A 118 -13.90 -2.46 -12.92
C LYS A 118 -12.38 -2.27 -12.88
N GLU A 119 -11.95 -1.38 -12.01
CA GLU A 119 -10.54 -1.17 -11.71
C GLU A 119 -10.11 -2.20 -10.67
N GLY A 120 -8.98 -2.85 -10.95
CA GLY A 120 -8.36 -3.82 -10.08
C GLY A 120 -6.85 -3.68 -10.16
N TYR A 121 -6.17 -4.12 -9.12
CA TYR A 121 -4.72 -4.20 -9.10
C TYR A 121 -4.30 -5.54 -8.54
N TRP A 122 -3.17 -6.07 -8.99
CA TRP A 122 -2.65 -7.31 -8.45
C TRP A 122 -1.13 -7.27 -8.34
N PHE A 123 -0.61 -8.07 -7.43
CA PHE A 123 0.80 -8.36 -7.30
C PHE A 123 0.98 -9.83 -6.96
N ALA A 124 2.18 -10.35 -7.18
CA ALA A 124 2.52 -11.70 -6.76
C ALA A 124 3.80 -11.64 -5.92
N MET A 125 3.89 -12.47 -4.89
CA MET A 125 5.03 -12.53 -3.99
C MET A 125 5.46 -13.96 -3.76
N GLN A 126 6.77 -14.14 -3.62
CA GLN A 126 7.35 -15.41 -3.21
C GLN A 126 7.16 -15.55 -1.69
N LEU A 127 6.34 -16.52 -1.26
CA LEU A 127 6.07 -16.88 0.13
C LEU A 127 6.56 -18.31 0.36
N GLU A 128 7.40 -18.55 1.37
CA GLU A 128 7.84 -19.91 1.78
C GLU A 128 8.06 -20.91 0.62
N GLY A 129 8.77 -20.50 -0.44
CA GLY A 129 9.09 -21.38 -1.58
C GLY A 129 8.00 -21.56 -2.64
N HIS A 130 6.83 -20.94 -2.51
CA HIS A 130 5.81 -20.84 -3.58
C HIS A 130 5.48 -19.39 -3.96
N LEU A 131 5.03 -19.19 -5.20
CA LEU A 131 4.54 -17.89 -5.66
C LEU A 131 3.05 -17.78 -5.34
N GLU A 132 2.67 -16.71 -4.66
CA GLU A 132 1.30 -16.42 -4.25
C GLU A 132 0.83 -15.10 -4.88
N ARG A 133 -0.42 -15.07 -5.37
CA ARG A 133 -0.98 -13.88 -6.03
C ARG A 133 -2.07 -13.26 -5.17
N PHE A 134 -2.04 -11.93 -5.11
CA PHE A 134 -3.02 -11.12 -4.41
C PHE A 134 -3.64 -10.08 -5.34
N GLU A 135 -4.92 -9.80 -5.15
CA GLU A 135 -5.67 -8.88 -6.00
C GLU A 135 -6.50 -7.89 -5.18
N TRP A 136 -6.21 -6.61 -5.33
CA TRP A 136 -7.06 -5.51 -4.91
C TRP A 136 -8.24 -5.38 -5.86
N ARG A 137 -9.44 -5.61 -5.33
CA ARG A 137 -10.71 -5.45 -6.04
C ARG A 137 -11.50 -4.30 -5.47
N LEU A 138 -12.02 -3.46 -6.35
CA LEU A 138 -12.94 -2.40 -5.97
C LEU A 138 -14.25 -3.02 -5.45
N THR A 139 -14.69 -2.57 -4.28
CA THR A 139 -15.92 -3.02 -3.63
C THR A 139 -16.88 -1.87 -3.45
N ARG A 140 -18.17 -2.16 -3.64
CA ARG A 140 -19.28 -1.30 -3.24
C ARG A 140 -19.88 -1.90 -1.98
N THR A 141 -19.84 -1.18 -0.86
CA THR A 141 -20.64 -1.59 0.30
C THR A 141 -22.10 -1.25 0.04
N LYS A 142 -22.96 -2.27 0.00
CA LYS A 142 -24.41 -2.08 -0.01
C LYS A 142 -24.85 -1.67 1.39
N GLN A 143 -25.73 -0.67 1.46
CA GLN A 143 -26.30 -0.17 2.69
C GLN A 143 -27.15 -1.26 3.35
N VAL A 144 -26.86 -1.57 4.62
CA VAL A 144 -27.80 -2.28 5.52
C VAL A 144 -28.46 -1.20 6.38
N GLN A 145 -29.79 -1.26 6.56
CA GLN A 145 -30.52 -0.26 7.34
C GLN A 145 -29.93 -0.12 8.75
N GLY A 146 -29.60 1.12 9.16
CA GLY A 146 -29.18 1.46 10.52
C GLY A 146 -27.70 1.79 10.72
N GLN A 147 -26.86 1.75 9.69
CA GLN A 147 -25.41 2.06 9.80
C GLN A 147 -24.96 3.05 8.71
N GLU A 148 -24.23 4.10 9.08
CA GLU A 148 -23.48 4.97 8.14
C GLU A 148 -22.40 4.13 7.43
N ALA A 149 -22.12 4.17 6.12
CA ALA A 149 -22.73 4.80 4.97
C ALA A 149 -22.45 3.92 3.73
N SER A 150 -23.25 4.04 2.67
CA SER A 150 -22.91 3.55 1.32
C SER A 150 -21.55 4.12 0.90
N GLY A 151 -20.53 3.28 0.74
CA GLY A 151 -19.15 3.70 0.46
C GLY A 151 -18.41 2.79 -0.54
N TRP A 152 -17.45 3.37 -1.26
CA TRP A 152 -16.50 2.62 -2.06
C TRP A 152 -15.32 2.20 -1.18
N GLY A 153 -14.80 1.00 -1.39
CA GLY A 153 -13.61 0.51 -0.69
C GLY A 153 -12.87 -0.50 -1.54
N TRP A 154 -11.77 -1.01 -1.02
CA TRP A 154 -10.97 -2.03 -1.69
C TRP A 154 -10.87 -3.26 -0.81
N LYS A 155 -10.92 -4.45 -1.41
CA LYS A 155 -10.57 -5.70 -0.73
C LYS A 155 -9.36 -6.30 -1.40
N LEU A 156 -8.40 -6.77 -0.62
CA LEU A 156 -7.29 -7.57 -1.09
C LEU A 156 -7.66 -9.04 -0.93
N VAL A 157 -7.63 -9.76 -2.04
CA VAL A 157 -8.04 -11.16 -2.12
C VAL A 157 -6.82 -12.03 -2.39
N ARG A 158 -6.69 -13.16 -1.69
CA ARG A 158 -5.70 -14.20 -1.98
C ARG A 158 -6.23 -15.09 -3.10
N VAL A 159 -5.58 -15.06 -4.25
CA VAL A 159 -6.07 -15.71 -5.48
C VAL A 159 -5.40 -17.08 -5.72
N GLY A 160 -4.17 -17.28 -5.26
CA GLY A 160 -3.38 -18.44 -5.71
C GLY A 160 -2.78 -18.23 -7.09
N LEU A 161 -2.11 -19.27 -7.59
CA LEU A 161 -1.70 -19.37 -9.00
C LEU A 161 -2.85 -19.79 -9.93
N LYS A 162 -4.11 -19.64 -9.50
CA LYS A 162 -5.28 -20.01 -10.29
C LYS A 162 -5.32 -19.18 -11.57
N ILE A 163 -5.43 -19.86 -12.71
CA ILE A 163 -5.56 -19.25 -14.04
C ILE A 163 -7.04 -18.96 -14.36
N GLU A 164 -7.97 -19.64 -13.68
CA GLU A 164 -9.40 -19.50 -13.94
C GLU A 164 -10.00 -18.21 -13.34
N PRO A 165 -11.06 -17.65 -13.96
CA PRO A 165 -11.62 -16.38 -13.54
C PRO A 165 -12.39 -16.48 -12.23
N HIS A 166 -12.16 -15.47 -11.39
CA HIS A 166 -13.00 -14.92 -10.30
C HIS A 166 -14.11 -15.84 -9.76
N ASP A 167 -13.85 -16.42 -8.59
CA ASP A 167 -14.91 -16.91 -7.71
C ASP A 167 -15.13 -15.92 -6.55
N ASP A 168 -16.35 -15.81 -6.04
CA ASP A 168 -16.66 -14.94 -4.89
C ASP A 168 -16.20 -15.55 -3.55
N GLY A 169 -15.73 -16.81 -3.57
CA GLY A 169 -15.31 -17.58 -2.41
C GLY A 169 -13.84 -17.42 -1.99
N GLU A 170 -13.08 -16.55 -2.63
CA GLU A 170 -11.66 -16.35 -2.31
C GLU A 170 -11.46 -15.56 -1.02
N GLU A 171 -10.40 -15.90 -0.29
CA GLU A 171 -10.12 -15.31 1.02
C GLU A 171 -9.77 -13.83 0.92
N ILE A 172 -10.44 -13.01 1.74
CA ILE A 172 -10.11 -11.59 1.90
C ILE A 172 -9.05 -11.45 2.99
N VAL A 173 -7.88 -10.93 2.61
CA VAL A 173 -6.72 -10.80 3.49
C VAL A 173 -6.44 -9.36 3.94
N ALA A 174 -7.02 -8.38 3.26
CA ALA A 174 -7.08 -7.00 3.74
C ALA A 174 -8.30 -6.25 3.17
N ILE A 175 -8.73 -5.21 3.85
CA ILE A 175 -9.82 -4.32 3.44
C ILE A 175 -9.41 -2.89 3.69
N PHE A 176 -9.61 -2.04 2.69
CA PHE A 176 -9.59 -0.60 2.86
C PHE A 176 -10.99 -0.02 2.74
N ARG A 177 -11.48 0.61 3.81
CA ARG A 177 -12.79 1.27 3.87
C ARG A 177 -12.60 2.76 3.74
N THR A 178 -13.17 3.37 2.71
CA THR A 178 -13.16 4.83 2.57
C THR A 178 -14.26 5.43 3.44
N HIS A 179 -13.92 6.46 4.22
CA HIS A 179 -14.92 7.22 4.97
C HIS A 179 -15.49 8.34 4.11
N LYS A 180 -16.82 8.45 4.07
CA LYS A 180 -17.49 9.67 3.58
C LYS A 180 -17.41 10.73 4.68
N SER A 181 -16.25 11.36 4.83
CA SER A 181 -16.10 12.41 5.84
C SER A 181 -16.53 13.77 5.27
N LEU A 182 -17.46 14.44 5.96
CA LEU A 182 -17.81 15.85 5.72
C LEU A 182 -16.68 16.82 6.17
N GLY A 183 -15.67 16.32 6.87
CA GLY A 183 -14.46 17.07 7.28
C GLY A 183 -13.19 16.46 6.68
N LEU A 184 -12.37 17.30 6.04
CA LEU A 184 -11.17 16.95 5.23
C LEU A 184 -10.03 16.19 5.93
N LYS A 185 -10.25 15.54 7.09
CA LYS A 185 -9.20 14.89 7.87
C LYS A 185 -9.16 13.37 7.77
N LYS A 186 -10.30 12.66 7.77
CA LYS A 186 -10.30 11.18 7.77
C LYS A 186 -10.50 10.64 6.34
N ILE A 187 -9.58 9.79 5.89
CA ILE A 187 -9.59 9.17 4.56
C ILE A 187 -10.31 7.82 4.63
N GLY A 188 -9.91 6.96 5.55
CA GLY A 188 -10.30 5.56 5.53
C GLY A 188 -9.68 4.77 6.68
N ASP A 189 -9.99 3.48 6.74
CA ASP A 189 -9.28 2.53 7.59
C ASP A 189 -8.78 1.35 6.73
N LEU A 190 -7.51 0.99 6.87
CA LEU A 190 -6.90 -0.22 6.32
C LEU A 190 -6.86 -1.29 7.42
N ALA A 191 -7.49 -2.43 7.17
CA ALA A 191 -7.56 -3.54 8.11
C ALA A 191 -7.11 -4.84 7.44
N PHE A 192 -6.18 -5.55 8.07
CA PHE A 192 -5.82 -6.91 7.70
C PHE A 192 -6.90 -7.88 8.20
N THR A 193 -7.17 -8.96 7.46
CA THR A 193 -8.22 -9.95 7.77
C THR A 193 -7.79 -11.36 7.39
N GLY A 194 -8.50 -12.40 7.83
CA GLY A 194 -8.20 -13.79 7.45
C GLY A 194 -6.76 -14.19 7.74
N SER A 195 -6.11 -14.87 6.81
CA SER A 195 -4.66 -15.16 6.85
C SER A 195 -3.77 -13.91 6.76
N GLY A 196 -4.31 -12.74 6.42
CA GLY A 196 -3.56 -11.48 6.47
C GLY A 196 -3.27 -10.97 7.89
N ILE A 197 -4.00 -11.44 8.90
CA ILE A 197 -3.66 -11.16 10.32
C ILE A 197 -2.74 -12.22 10.93
N THR A 198 -2.45 -13.29 10.18
CA THR A 198 -1.44 -14.27 10.59
C THR A 198 -0.08 -13.79 10.09
N ALA A 199 0.99 -14.14 10.80
CA ALA A 199 2.33 -13.77 10.41
C ALA A 199 2.86 -14.61 9.21
N ASP A 200 2.01 -15.46 8.62
CA ASP A 200 2.40 -16.52 7.69
C ASP A 200 2.87 -15.98 6.33
N PHE A 201 2.41 -14.79 5.93
CA PHE A 201 2.88 -14.14 4.70
C PHE A 201 4.18 -13.35 4.87
N GLY A 202 4.61 -13.14 6.13
CA GLY A 202 5.84 -12.46 6.47
C GLY A 202 5.83 -10.94 6.29
N ARG A 203 6.89 -10.30 6.81
CA ARG A 203 7.02 -8.84 6.92
C ARG A 203 7.03 -8.12 5.57
N GLN A 204 7.68 -8.69 4.55
CA GLN A 204 7.70 -8.09 3.22
C GLN A 204 6.28 -8.00 2.63
N TRP A 205 5.41 -8.99 2.89
CA TRP A 205 4.04 -8.95 2.41
C TRP A 205 3.24 -7.85 3.10
N GLU A 206 3.36 -7.69 4.41
CA GLU A 206 2.70 -6.62 5.16
C GLU A 206 3.07 -5.22 4.60
N ILE A 207 4.36 -5.00 4.33
CA ILE A 207 4.87 -3.76 3.73
C ILE A 207 4.35 -3.59 2.29
N MET A 208 4.25 -4.68 1.52
CA MET A 208 3.69 -4.66 0.17
C MET A 208 2.20 -4.28 0.19
N VAL A 209 1.40 -4.80 1.13
CA VAL A 209 -0.01 -4.44 1.30
C VAL A 209 -0.15 -2.95 1.59
N LEU A 210 0.65 -2.43 2.53
CA LEU A 210 0.69 -1.01 2.88
C LEU A 210 1.03 -0.13 1.66
N THR A 211 2.06 -0.52 0.91
CA THR A 211 2.58 0.23 -0.23
C THR A 211 1.63 0.22 -1.41
N THR A 212 1.08 -0.95 -1.75
CA THR A 212 0.13 -1.08 -2.87
C THR A 212 -1.18 -0.34 -2.58
N TRP A 213 -1.65 -0.35 -1.33
CA TRP A 213 -2.77 0.50 -0.93
C TRP A 213 -2.47 1.99 -1.17
N ALA A 214 -1.29 2.46 -0.74
CA ALA A 214 -0.89 3.86 -0.90
C ALA A 214 -0.81 4.27 -2.39
N CYS A 215 -0.30 3.39 -3.26
CA CYS A 215 -0.32 3.59 -4.71
C CYS A 215 -1.73 3.70 -5.27
N ILE A 216 -2.64 2.82 -4.87
CA ILE A 216 -4.04 2.86 -5.34
C ILE A 216 -4.71 4.15 -4.85
N TRP A 217 -4.55 4.48 -3.58
CA TRP A 217 -5.10 5.71 -3.00
C TRP A 217 -4.60 6.97 -3.71
N SER A 218 -3.30 7.04 -4.06
CA SER A 218 -2.72 8.21 -4.75
C SER A 218 -3.26 8.43 -6.16
N GLN A 219 -3.89 7.42 -6.78
CA GLN A 219 -4.58 7.56 -8.08
C GLN A 219 -6.01 8.13 -7.96
N HIS A 220 -6.58 8.18 -6.75
CA HIS A 220 -8.00 8.47 -6.50
C HIS A 220 -8.26 9.80 -5.75
N ILE A 221 -7.19 10.54 -5.49
CA ILE A 221 -7.15 11.86 -4.81
C ILE A 221 -7.19 13.01 -5.80
#